data_AF-A0A0E3QFM2-F1
#
_entry.id   AF-A0A0E3QFM2-F1
#
_cell.length_a   1.000
_cell.length_b   1.000
_cell.length_c   1.000
_cell.angle_alpha   90.00
_cell.angle_beta   90.00
_cell.angle_gamma   90.00
#
_symmetry.space_group_name_H-M   'P 1'
#
loop_
_entity.id
_entity.type
_entity.pdbx_description
1 polymer ?
#
loop_
_entity_poly.entity_id
_entity_poly.type
_entity_poly.pdbx_seq_one_letter_code
_entity_poly.pdbx_strand_id
1 'polypeptide(L)'
;MKTIEEVLDEFLFEQWARLSSKTYSGYEDAIYYFEEYLNGWAHKYLSEIDQIRLNEFYEEEGKRYCAVFGPEYISSLEIKDFLGHFMIRNVLTSKTFLETMGKVMHKLVKWMHEKAYMSHDNYEALNLLVKRLKVDMPVAEEVSDLLCLYALSHSVKNYSETRDDFFIITEIKTGKLWFESYSDGKNIGPVLVSEKISSMCKVGWTICLLLAKTGNNWRVLESGNMYP
;
A
#
# COMPACT_ATOMS: atom_id res chain seq x y z
N MET A 1 -26.08 6.28 -13.70
CA MET A 1 -25.31 6.06 -12.46
C MET A 1 -24.03 6.85 -12.60
N LYS A 2 -23.53 7.50 -11.55
CA LYS A 2 -22.30 8.28 -11.68
C LYS A 2 -21.09 7.38 -11.91
N THR A 3 -20.15 7.83 -12.73
CA THR A 3 -18.85 7.17 -12.89
C THR A 3 -17.97 7.45 -11.67
N ILE A 4 -16.90 6.68 -11.50
CA ILE A 4 -15.90 6.95 -10.46
C ILE A 4 -15.32 8.35 -10.65
N GLU A 5 -14.98 8.72 -11.89
CA GLU A 5 -14.45 10.05 -12.23
C GLU A 5 -15.39 11.17 -11.72
N GLU A 6 -16.68 11.09 -12.03
CA GLU A 6 -17.68 12.07 -11.57
C GLU A 6 -17.83 12.11 -10.04
N VAL A 7 -17.64 10.97 -9.37
CA VAL A 7 -17.69 10.87 -7.90
C VAL A 7 -16.44 11.50 -7.26
N LEU A 8 -15.26 11.28 -7.85
CA LEU A 8 -14.00 11.85 -7.39
C LEU A 8 -13.98 13.38 -7.61
N ASP A 9 -14.49 13.85 -8.74
CA ASP A 9 -14.64 15.28 -9.03
C ASP A 9 -15.60 15.96 -8.05
N GLU A 10 -16.75 15.35 -7.76
CA GLU A 10 -17.68 15.89 -6.76
C GLU A 10 -17.02 15.97 -5.37
N PHE A 11 -16.26 14.95 -4.97
CA PHE A 11 -15.54 14.95 -3.70
C PHE A 11 -14.53 16.10 -3.64
N LEU A 12 -13.71 16.28 -4.68
CA LEU A 12 -12.71 17.34 -4.76
C LEU A 12 -13.37 18.72 -4.78
N PHE A 13 -14.40 18.93 -5.59
CA PHE A 13 -15.14 20.20 -5.65
C PHE A 13 -15.67 20.62 -4.27
N GLU A 14 -16.23 19.68 -3.52
CA GLU A 14 -16.70 19.97 -2.16
C GLU A 14 -15.56 20.23 -1.15
N GLN A 15 -14.40 19.58 -1.33
CA GLN A 15 -13.22 19.82 -0.49
C GLN A 15 -12.60 21.19 -0.79
N TRP A 16 -12.60 21.61 -2.05
CA TRP A 16 -12.07 22.89 -2.48
C TRP A 16 -12.77 24.06 -1.77
N ALA A 17 -14.10 23.99 -1.66
CA ALA A 17 -14.90 25.03 -1.03
C ALA A 17 -14.63 25.21 0.50
N ARG A 18 -14.02 24.23 1.16
CA ARG A 18 -13.83 24.21 2.62
C ARG A 18 -12.38 24.26 3.08
N LEU A 19 -11.42 23.84 2.24
CA LEU A 19 -10.03 23.66 2.63
C LEU A 19 -9.17 24.86 2.22
N SER A 20 -8.06 25.07 2.95
CA SER A 20 -7.02 25.99 2.48
C SER A 20 -6.35 25.43 1.22
N SER A 21 -5.87 26.31 0.33
CA SER A 21 -5.18 25.91 -0.91
C SER A 21 -4.05 24.89 -0.68
N LYS A 22 -3.22 25.09 0.37
CA LYS A 22 -2.14 24.15 0.71
C LYS A 22 -2.65 22.77 1.13
N THR A 23 -3.78 22.70 1.84
CA THR A 23 -4.36 21.42 2.22
C THR A 23 -5.03 20.75 1.04
N TYR A 24 -5.72 21.54 0.22
CA TYR A 24 -6.43 21.07 -0.95
C TYR A 24 -5.51 20.44 -2.00
N SER A 25 -4.31 21.01 -2.24
CA SER A 25 -3.36 20.41 -3.18
C SER A 25 -2.99 18.97 -2.81
N GLY A 26 -2.87 18.66 -1.52
CA GLY A 26 -2.63 17.29 -1.06
C GLY A 26 -3.82 16.34 -1.26
N TYR A 27 -5.04 16.86 -1.44
CA TYR A 27 -6.21 16.07 -1.83
C TYR A 27 -6.20 15.84 -3.33
N GLU A 28 -5.89 16.86 -4.13
CA GLU A 28 -5.73 16.72 -5.58
C GLU A 28 -4.69 15.66 -5.92
N ASP A 29 -3.49 15.75 -5.32
CA ASP A 29 -2.44 14.76 -5.52
C ASP A 29 -2.90 13.35 -5.12
N ALA A 30 -3.62 13.23 -4.00
CA ALA A 30 -4.07 11.94 -3.51
C ALA A 30 -5.13 11.29 -4.41
N ILE A 31 -6.09 12.09 -4.89
CA ILE A 31 -7.11 11.61 -5.82
C ILE A 31 -6.51 11.31 -7.19
N TYR A 32 -5.57 12.13 -7.67
CA TYR A 32 -4.83 11.87 -8.90
C TYR A 32 -4.14 10.51 -8.89
N TYR A 33 -3.35 10.19 -7.85
CA TYR A 33 -2.70 8.88 -7.78
C TYR A 33 -3.67 7.71 -7.64
N PHE A 34 -4.80 7.93 -6.96
CA PHE A 34 -5.83 6.91 -6.84
C PHE A 34 -6.50 6.62 -8.19
N GLU A 35 -6.81 7.66 -8.95
CA GLU A 35 -7.35 7.54 -10.30
C GLU A 35 -6.36 6.88 -11.25
N GLU A 36 -5.09 7.28 -11.24
CA GLU A 36 -4.03 6.64 -12.04
C GLU A 36 -3.87 5.16 -11.70
N TYR A 37 -3.97 4.81 -10.40
CA TYR A 37 -4.00 3.43 -9.97
C TYR A 37 -5.20 2.67 -10.56
N LEU A 38 -6.42 3.19 -10.41
CA LEU A 38 -7.62 2.52 -10.89
C LEU A 38 -7.57 2.31 -12.41
N ASN A 39 -7.23 3.37 -13.15
CA ASN A 39 -7.11 3.35 -14.61
C ASN A 39 -5.99 2.44 -15.13
N GLY A 40 -4.93 2.24 -14.34
CA GLY A 40 -3.79 1.40 -14.73
C GLY A 40 -3.91 -0.06 -14.28
N TRP A 41 -4.51 -0.34 -13.12
CA TRP A 41 -4.30 -1.60 -12.41
C TRP A 41 -5.58 -2.27 -11.89
N ALA A 42 -6.68 -1.54 -11.69
CA ALA A 42 -7.89 -2.13 -11.07
C ALA A 42 -8.63 -3.12 -11.99
N HIS A 43 -8.35 -3.11 -13.30
CA HIS A 43 -8.93 -4.07 -14.24
C HIS A 43 -8.66 -5.54 -13.87
N LYS A 44 -7.58 -5.82 -13.10
CA LYS A 44 -7.24 -7.18 -12.66
C LYS A 44 -8.25 -7.79 -11.67
N TYR A 45 -9.10 -6.97 -11.07
CA TYR A 45 -10.16 -7.42 -10.15
C TYR A 45 -11.52 -7.55 -10.84
N LEU A 46 -11.62 -7.16 -12.10
CA LEU A 46 -12.86 -7.25 -12.86
C LEU A 46 -13.19 -8.70 -13.24
N SER A 47 -14.49 -8.97 -13.31
CA SER A 47 -14.99 -10.18 -13.96
C SER A 47 -14.59 -10.18 -15.44
N GLU A 48 -14.59 -11.36 -16.06
CA GLU A 48 -14.28 -11.49 -17.49
C GLU A 48 -15.23 -10.66 -18.37
N ILE A 49 -16.50 -10.57 -17.98
CA ILE A 49 -17.53 -9.76 -18.65
C ILE A 49 -17.20 -8.26 -18.54
N ASP A 50 -16.84 -7.79 -17.34
CA ASP A 50 -16.49 -6.38 -17.14
C ASP A 50 -15.18 -6.00 -17.85
N GLN A 51 -14.23 -6.93 -17.98
CA GLN A 51 -13.01 -6.71 -18.76
C GLN A 51 -13.32 -6.52 -20.24
N ILE A 52 -14.21 -7.35 -20.82
CA ILE A 52 -14.67 -7.18 -22.21
C ILE A 52 -15.33 -5.80 -22.37
N ARG A 53 -16.25 -5.45 -21.47
CA ARG A 53 -16.92 -4.15 -21.48
C ARG A 53 -15.93 -2.99 -21.42
N LEU A 54 -14.91 -3.06 -20.55
CA LEU A 54 -13.88 -2.03 -20.46
C LEU A 54 -13.08 -1.90 -21.76
N ASN A 55 -12.73 -3.03 -22.38
CA ASN A 55 -11.99 -3.02 -23.65
C ASN A 55 -12.81 -2.42 -24.79
N GLU A 56 -14.11 -2.72 -24.89
CA GLU A 56 -15.01 -2.10 -25.87
C GLU A 56 -15.04 -0.57 -25.74
N PHE A 57 -15.24 -0.07 -24.52
CA PHE A 57 -15.23 1.37 -24.25
C PHE A 57 -13.87 2.04 -24.52
N TYR A 58 -12.77 1.31 -24.30
CA TYR A 58 -11.44 1.79 -24.60
C TYR A 58 -11.20 1.89 -26.12
N GLU A 59 -11.60 0.87 -26.89
CA GLU A 59 -11.43 0.84 -28.34
C GLU A 59 -12.32 1.87 -29.05
N GLU A 60 -13.57 2.04 -28.61
CA GLU A 60 -14.54 2.92 -29.26
C GLU A 60 -14.39 4.39 -28.84
N GLU A 61 -14.10 4.64 -27.57
CA GLU A 61 -14.17 5.99 -26.98
C GLU A 61 -12.89 6.42 -26.25
N GLY A 62 -11.88 5.54 -26.12
CA GLY A 62 -10.66 5.82 -25.35
C GLY A 62 -10.90 5.93 -23.84
N LYS A 63 -12.06 5.47 -23.34
CA LYS A 63 -12.41 5.55 -21.92
C LYS A 63 -11.61 4.54 -21.10
N ARG A 64 -11.19 4.97 -19.91
CA ARG A 64 -10.47 4.14 -18.94
C ARG A 64 -11.40 3.77 -17.77
N TYR A 65 -10.89 2.92 -16.87
CA TYR A 65 -11.65 2.34 -15.75
C TYR A 65 -12.58 3.33 -15.04
N CYS A 66 -12.05 4.49 -14.63
CA CYS A 66 -12.81 5.48 -13.85
C CYS A 66 -13.94 6.15 -14.62
N ALA A 67 -13.85 6.21 -15.95
CA ALA A 67 -14.87 6.76 -16.83
C ALA A 67 -15.95 5.74 -17.22
N VAL A 68 -15.72 4.44 -16.98
CA VAL A 68 -16.63 3.34 -17.37
C VAL A 68 -17.44 2.83 -16.17
N PHE A 69 -16.80 2.69 -15.02
CA PHE A 69 -17.36 2.05 -13.84
C PHE A 69 -17.83 3.06 -12.80
N GLY A 70 -18.79 2.66 -11.96
CA GLY A 70 -19.28 3.44 -10.84
C GLY A 70 -18.56 3.15 -9.52
N PRO A 71 -18.88 3.89 -8.44
CA PRO A 71 -18.21 3.77 -7.14
C PRO A 71 -18.34 2.39 -6.47
N GLU A 72 -19.30 1.56 -6.87
CA GLU A 72 -19.48 0.18 -6.43
C GLU A 72 -18.29 -0.73 -6.79
N TYR A 73 -17.47 -0.34 -7.77
CA TYR A 73 -16.25 -1.03 -8.15
C TYR A 73 -15.05 -0.64 -7.28
N ILE A 74 -15.19 0.33 -6.37
CA ILE A 74 -14.17 0.65 -5.37
C ILE A 74 -14.37 -0.27 -4.16
N SER A 75 -13.77 -1.47 -4.21
CA SER A 75 -13.88 -2.47 -3.16
C SER A 75 -12.66 -2.49 -2.24
N SER A 76 -12.69 -3.42 -1.27
CA SER A 76 -11.57 -3.67 -0.37
C SER A 76 -10.30 -4.15 -1.08
N LEU A 77 -10.42 -4.77 -2.25
CA LEU A 77 -9.28 -5.24 -3.03
C LEU A 77 -8.52 -4.07 -3.65
N GLU A 78 -9.23 -3.15 -4.32
CA GLU A 78 -8.65 -1.95 -4.92
C GLU A 78 -7.99 -1.07 -3.86
N ILE A 79 -8.68 -0.84 -2.73
CA ILE A 79 -8.12 -0.02 -1.64
C ILE A 79 -6.91 -0.67 -0.99
N LYS A 80 -6.94 -2.00 -0.77
CA LYS A 80 -5.82 -2.73 -0.16
C LYS A 80 -4.59 -2.66 -1.06
N ASP A 81 -4.77 -2.90 -2.35
CA ASP A 81 -3.66 -2.91 -3.30
C ASP A 81 -3.16 -1.50 -3.62
N PHE A 82 -4.04 -0.49 -3.68
CA PHE A 82 -3.63 0.90 -3.82
C PHE A 82 -2.74 1.35 -2.65
N LEU A 83 -3.28 1.32 -1.42
CA LEU A 83 -2.59 1.84 -0.25
C LEU A 83 -1.47 0.91 0.25
N GLY A 84 -1.68 -0.40 0.19
CA GLY A 84 -0.74 -1.38 0.72
C GLY A 84 0.36 -1.79 -0.25
N HIS A 85 0.26 -1.45 -1.53
CA HIS A 85 1.23 -1.90 -2.53
C HIS A 85 1.57 -0.83 -3.59
N PHE A 86 0.61 -0.29 -4.33
CA PHE A 86 0.88 0.70 -5.40
C PHE A 86 1.59 1.94 -4.87
N MET A 87 1.11 2.52 -3.77
CA MET A 87 1.69 3.74 -3.20
C MET A 87 3.13 3.56 -2.71
N ILE A 88 3.48 2.35 -2.27
CA ILE A 88 4.82 2.04 -1.76
C ILE A 88 5.76 1.67 -2.92
N ARG A 89 5.27 0.92 -3.90
CA ARG A 89 6.09 0.38 -5.00
C ARG A 89 6.28 1.34 -6.17
N ASN A 90 5.22 2.06 -6.55
CA ASN A 90 5.16 2.77 -7.82
C ASN A 90 5.24 4.29 -7.68
N VAL A 91 5.06 4.82 -6.46
CA VAL A 91 5.08 6.26 -6.21
C VAL A 91 6.27 6.57 -5.31
N LEU A 92 7.30 7.23 -5.86
CA LEU A 92 8.41 7.75 -5.06
C LEU A 92 7.87 8.87 -4.19
N THR A 93 7.71 8.62 -2.89
CA THR A 93 7.01 9.58 -2.03
C THR A 93 7.54 9.59 -0.61
N SER A 94 7.25 10.67 0.11
CA SER A 94 7.69 10.82 1.50
C SER A 94 6.67 10.23 2.47
N LYS A 95 7.13 9.84 3.67
CA LYS A 95 6.26 9.51 4.81
C LYS A 95 5.15 10.54 5.03
N THR A 96 5.45 11.84 4.93
CA THR A 96 4.47 12.91 5.14
C THR A 96 3.36 12.93 4.08
N PHE A 97 3.69 12.54 2.85
CA PHE A 97 2.70 12.39 1.79
C PHE A 97 1.85 11.14 1.99
N LEU A 98 2.45 10.01 2.38
CA LEU A 98 1.73 8.78 2.74
C LEU A 98 0.72 9.02 3.88
N GLU A 99 1.08 9.82 4.88
CA GLU A 99 0.14 10.23 5.94
C GLU A 99 -1.02 11.07 5.38
N THR A 100 -0.75 11.93 4.39
CA THR A 100 -1.77 12.75 3.73
C THR A 100 -2.69 11.88 2.89
N MET A 101 -2.13 11.00 2.05
CA MET A 101 -2.83 10.00 1.27
C MET A 101 -3.81 9.18 2.13
N GLY A 102 -3.32 8.57 3.22
CA GLY A 102 -4.18 7.79 4.12
C GLY A 102 -5.30 8.62 4.76
N LYS A 103 -5.07 9.90 5.07
CA LYS A 103 -6.11 10.81 5.59
C LYS A 103 -7.16 11.13 4.53
N VAL A 104 -6.74 11.39 3.29
CA VAL A 104 -7.65 11.70 2.17
C VAL A 104 -8.49 10.48 1.83
N MET A 105 -7.90 9.30 1.68
CA MET A 105 -8.63 8.07 1.38
C MET A 105 -9.64 7.71 2.47
N HIS A 106 -9.30 7.91 3.76
CA HIS A 106 -10.26 7.72 4.84
C HIS A 106 -11.45 8.68 4.76
N LYS A 107 -11.21 9.93 4.36
CA LYS A 107 -12.27 10.93 4.18
C LYS A 107 -13.12 10.64 2.95
N LEU A 108 -12.52 10.20 1.86
CA LEU A 108 -13.22 9.79 0.65
C LEU A 108 -14.19 8.64 0.97
N VAL A 109 -13.73 7.56 1.62
CA VAL A 109 -14.59 6.43 1.99
C VAL A 109 -15.75 6.86 2.89
N LYS A 110 -15.50 7.70 3.90
CA LYS A 110 -16.56 8.26 4.75
C LYS A 110 -17.57 9.10 3.96
N TRP A 111 -17.07 9.97 3.08
CA TRP A 111 -17.89 10.85 2.27
C TRP A 111 -18.75 10.08 1.26
N MET A 112 -18.20 9.05 0.61
CA MET A 112 -18.97 8.19 -0.31
C MET A 112 -20.14 7.50 0.41
N HIS A 113 -19.93 7.03 1.65
CA HIS A 113 -21.01 6.47 2.46
C HIS A 113 -22.07 7.53 2.83
N GLU A 114 -21.64 8.73 3.26
CA GLU A 114 -22.55 9.85 3.58
C GLU A 114 -23.40 10.27 2.36
N LYS A 115 -22.85 10.14 1.14
CA LYS A 115 -23.52 10.41 -0.14
C LYS A 115 -24.33 9.24 -0.69
N ALA A 116 -24.39 8.12 0.04
CA ALA A 116 -25.03 6.88 -0.39
C ALA A 116 -24.47 6.27 -1.69
N TYR A 117 -23.21 6.57 -2.03
CA TYR A 117 -22.45 5.89 -3.09
C TYR A 117 -21.90 4.53 -2.64
N MET A 118 -22.02 4.20 -1.36
CA MET A 118 -21.55 2.95 -0.76
C MET A 118 -22.56 2.44 0.26
N SER A 119 -22.84 1.14 0.25
CA SER A 119 -23.68 0.51 1.27
C SER A 119 -23.00 0.56 2.65
N HIS A 120 -23.79 0.47 3.71
CA HIS A 120 -23.27 0.49 5.09
C HIS A 120 -22.30 -0.67 5.35
N ASP A 121 -22.64 -1.88 4.90
CA ASP A 121 -21.81 -3.08 5.07
C ASP A 121 -20.45 -2.93 4.37
N ASN A 122 -20.44 -2.41 3.13
CA ASN A 122 -19.20 -2.15 2.40
C ASN A 122 -18.38 -1.06 3.11
N TYR A 123 -19.03 -0.01 3.58
CA TYR A 123 -18.38 1.07 4.31
C TYR A 123 -17.68 0.58 5.58
N GLU A 124 -18.32 -0.25 6.41
CA GLU A 124 -17.71 -0.74 7.65
C GLU A 124 -16.42 -1.52 7.39
N ALA A 125 -16.44 -2.46 6.44
CA ALA A 125 -15.27 -3.23 6.07
C ALA A 125 -14.14 -2.34 5.50
N LEU A 126 -14.49 -1.42 4.60
CA LEU A 126 -13.53 -0.56 3.91
C LEU A 126 -12.93 0.49 4.85
N ASN A 127 -13.74 1.05 5.75
CA ASN A 127 -13.33 2.01 6.75
C ASN A 127 -12.31 1.41 7.73
N LEU A 128 -12.52 0.16 8.18
CA LEU A 128 -11.55 -0.55 9.03
C LEU A 128 -10.22 -0.77 8.29
N LEU A 129 -10.28 -1.20 7.02
CA LEU A 129 -9.10 -1.38 6.18
C LEU A 129 -8.30 -0.07 6.02
N VAL A 130 -8.96 1.01 5.61
CA VAL A 130 -8.30 2.30 5.39
C VAL A 130 -7.75 2.88 6.69
N LYS A 131 -8.48 2.76 7.81
CA LYS A 131 -7.97 3.20 9.12
C LYS A 131 -6.67 2.50 9.50
N ARG A 132 -6.55 1.20 9.24
CA ARG A 132 -5.32 0.44 9.46
C ARG A 132 -4.21 0.93 8.53
N LEU A 133 -4.44 0.90 7.21
CA LEU A 133 -3.41 1.23 6.21
C LEU A 133 -2.94 2.69 6.30
N LYS A 134 -3.82 3.62 6.66
CA LYS A 134 -3.47 5.02 6.95
C LYS A 134 -2.38 5.15 8.01
N VAL A 135 -2.34 4.26 9.00
CA VAL A 135 -1.32 4.25 10.05
C VAL A 135 -0.12 3.42 9.63
N ASP A 136 -0.36 2.28 9.00
CA ASP A 136 0.66 1.25 8.79
C ASP A 136 1.58 1.58 7.60
N MET A 137 1.04 2.13 6.51
CA MET A 137 1.81 2.47 5.31
C MET A 137 2.93 3.49 5.58
N PRO A 138 2.72 4.62 6.27
CA PRO A 138 3.82 5.54 6.61
C PRO A 138 4.87 4.92 7.56
N VAL A 139 4.48 3.97 8.40
CA VAL A 139 5.39 3.27 9.31
C VAL A 139 6.22 2.23 8.56
N ALA A 140 5.60 1.50 7.62
CA ALA A 140 6.28 0.55 6.75
C ALA A 140 7.41 1.25 5.95
N GLU A 141 7.13 2.43 5.38
CA GLU A 141 8.12 3.25 4.69
C GLU A 141 9.30 3.64 5.61
N GLU A 142 9.02 4.12 6.83
CA GLU A 142 10.08 4.45 7.78
C GLU A 142 10.92 3.22 8.16
N VAL A 143 10.29 2.05 8.30
CA VAL A 143 10.99 0.81 8.59
C VAL A 143 11.90 0.39 7.42
N SER A 144 11.45 0.57 6.18
CA SER A 144 12.27 0.33 4.99
C SER A 144 13.53 1.19 4.97
N ASP A 145 13.41 2.49 5.21
CA ASP A 145 14.55 3.40 5.31
C ASP A 145 15.51 2.97 6.42
N LEU A 146 14.98 2.63 7.60
CA LEU A 146 15.79 2.20 8.74
C LEU A 146 16.51 0.88 8.47
N LEU A 147 15.88 -0.07 7.78
CA LEU A 147 16.50 -1.34 7.41
C LEU A 147 17.62 -1.13 6.39
N CYS A 148 17.42 -0.25 5.41
CA CYS A 148 18.44 0.10 4.43
C CYS A 148 19.69 0.69 5.12
N LEU A 149 19.47 1.69 6.00
CA LEU A 149 20.55 2.29 6.79
C LEU A 149 21.21 1.27 7.75
N TYR A 150 20.42 0.36 8.32
CA TYR A 150 20.94 -0.69 9.19
C TYR A 150 21.86 -1.65 8.42
N ALA A 151 21.45 -2.10 7.23
CA ALA A 151 22.25 -2.97 6.37
C ALA A 151 23.58 -2.32 5.97
N LEU A 152 23.55 -1.03 5.58
CA LEU A 152 24.74 -0.26 5.23
C LEU A 152 25.71 -0.10 6.41
N SER A 153 25.21 0.19 7.60
CA SER A 153 26.03 0.40 8.81
C SER A 153 26.54 -0.89 9.44
N HIS A 154 25.94 -2.04 9.13
CA HIS A 154 26.26 -3.35 9.70
C HIS A 154 26.70 -4.35 8.64
N SER A 155 27.50 -3.89 7.67
CA SER A 155 27.98 -4.73 6.56
C SER A 155 28.64 -6.02 7.05
N VAL A 156 28.32 -7.13 6.40
CA VAL A 156 28.86 -8.46 6.71
C VAL A 156 29.72 -8.92 5.53
N LYS A 157 30.98 -9.28 5.82
CA LYS A 157 31.92 -9.77 4.78
C LYS A 157 32.00 -11.30 4.70
N ASN A 158 31.73 -12.00 5.79
CA ASN A 158 31.85 -13.46 5.87
C ASN A 158 30.49 -14.07 6.21
N TYR A 159 29.95 -14.85 5.29
CA TYR A 159 28.69 -15.58 5.45
C TYR A 159 28.76 -16.93 4.72
N SER A 160 27.99 -17.91 5.20
CA SER A 160 27.98 -19.26 4.63
C SER A 160 26.91 -19.45 3.56
N GLU A 161 25.88 -18.61 3.56
CA GLU A 161 24.69 -18.75 2.73
C GLU A 161 24.03 -17.38 2.57
N THR A 162 23.42 -17.14 1.40
CA THR A 162 22.55 -15.99 1.14
C THR A 162 21.16 -16.43 0.74
N ARG A 163 20.17 -15.58 0.99
CA ARG A 163 18.78 -15.76 0.57
C ARG A 163 18.22 -14.43 0.10
N ASP A 164 17.84 -14.38 -1.16
CA ASP A 164 17.14 -13.26 -1.79
C ASP A 164 15.68 -13.70 -2.01
N ASP A 165 14.74 -13.04 -1.36
CA ASP A 165 13.32 -13.36 -1.50
C ASP A 165 12.42 -12.22 -0.97
N PHE A 166 11.13 -12.37 -1.23
CA PHE A 166 10.09 -11.76 -0.41
C PHE A 166 9.87 -12.57 0.86
N PHE A 167 9.75 -11.87 1.98
CA PHE A 167 9.62 -12.46 3.30
C PHE A 167 8.39 -11.93 4.02
N ILE A 168 7.66 -12.80 4.70
CA ILE A 168 6.57 -12.43 5.62
C ILE A 168 7.12 -12.44 7.04
N ILE A 169 6.89 -11.38 7.82
CA ILE A 169 7.25 -11.38 9.24
C ILE A 169 6.31 -12.31 10.00
N THR A 170 6.86 -13.37 10.61
CA THR A 170 6.09 -14.38 11.36
C THR A 170 6.24 -14.25 12.87
N GLU A 171 7.38 -13.75 13.35
CA GLU A 171 7.63 -13.51 14.78
C GLU A 171 8.50 -12.28 14.99
N ILE A 172 8.25 -11.55 16.08
CA ILE A 172 9.00 -10.36 16.49
C ILE A 172 9.43 -10.52 17.94
N LYS A 173 10.72 -10.33 18.20
CA LYS A 173 11.28 -10.10 19.54
C LYS A 173 12.16 -8.85 19.51
N THR A 174 12.48 -8.29 20.67
CA THR A 174 13.37 -7.13 20.77
C THR A 174 14.69 -7.36 20.03
N GLY A 175 14.95 -6.55 19.00
CA GLY A 175 16.14 -6.62 18.13
C GLY A 175 16.20 -7.82 17.19
N LYS A 176 15.10 -8.58 17.03
CA LYS A 176 15.08 -9.84 16.26
C LYS A 176 13.77 -10.03 15.50
N LEU A 177 13.89 -10.42 14.23
CA LEU A 177 12.77 -10.78 13.38
C LEU A 177 12.91 -12.22 12.88
N TRP A 178 11.77 -12.89 12.72
CA TRP A 178 11.66 -14.15 12.01
C TRP A 178 10.75 -13.96 10.82
N PHE A 179 11.09 -14.69 9.77
CA PHE A 179 10.45 -14.57 8.48
C PHE A 179 10.05 -15.94 7.95
N GLU A 180 9.02 -15.96 7.10
CA GLU A 180 8.73 -17.05 6.18
C GLU A 180 9.05 -16.59 4.76
N SER A 181 9.81 -17.40 4.02
CA SER A 181 10.10 -17.20 2.60
C SER A 181 8.83 -17.37 1.76
N TYR A 182 8.51 -16.40 0.92
CA TYR A 182 7.39 -16.53 -0.03
C TYR A 182 7.63 -17.64 -1.06
N SER A 183 8.88 -17.83 -1.47
CA SER A 183 9.22 -18.75 -2.55
C SER A 183 9.15 -20.23 -2.14
N ASP A 184 9.57 -20.57 -0.90
CA ASP A 184 9.64 -21.96 -0.46
C ASP A 184 9.01 -22.25 0.92
N GLY A 185 8.39 -21.27 1.56
CA GLY A 185 7.69 -21.41 2.84
C GLY A 185 8.63 -21.70 4.02
N LYS A 186 9.95 -21.59 3.84
CA LYS A 186 10.89 -21.86 4.94
C LYS A 186 10.95 -20.72 5.93
N ASN A 187 10.99 -21.10 7.20
CA ASN A 187 11.25 -20.17 8.29
C ASN A 187 12.73 -19.77 8.36
N ILE A 188 12.97 -18.47 8.41
CA ILE A 188 14.29 -17.85 8.51
C ILE A 188 14.33 -17.00 9.78
N GLY A 189 15.28 -17.30 10.66
CA GLY A 189 15.54 -16.46 11.82
C GLY A 189 16.47 -17.13 12.84
N PRO A 190 16.89 -16.38 13.86
CA PRO A 190 16.64 -14.94 14.03
C PRO A 190 17.45 -14.09 13.04
N VAL A 191 16.82 -13.11 12.41
CA VAL A 191 17.48 -12.00 11.73
C VAL A 191 17.69 -10.87 12.73
N LEU A 192 18.93 -10.47 12.97
CA LEU A 192 19.21 -9.40 13.93
C LEU A 192 19.02 -8.02 13.30
N VAL A 193 18.29 -7.16 13.99
CA VAL A 193 18.01 -5.76 13.64
C VAL A 193 18.15 -4.88 14.90
N SER A 194 18.04 -3.55 14.75
CA SER A 194 17.95 -2.68 15.92
C SER A 194 16.62 -2.87 16.68
N GLU A 195 16.60 -2.55 17.98
CA GLU A 195 15.37 -2.58 18.77
C GLU A 195 14.30 -1.65 18.19
N LYS A 196 14.71 -0.46 17.72
CA LYS A 196 13.84 0.50 17.04
C LYS A 196 13.11 -0.16 15.88
N ILE A 197 13.83 -0.81 14.96
CA ILE A 197 13.23 -1.50 13.80
C ILE A 197 12.24 -2.55 14.26
N SER A 198 12.65 -3.45 15.17
CA SER A 198 11.77 -4.52 15.64
C SER A 198 10.50 -4.02 16.32
N SER A 199 10.54 -2.87 17.01
CA SER A 199 9.37 -2.30 17.70
C SER A 199 8.33 -1.67 16.77
N MET A 200 8.72 -1.36 15.53
CA MET A 200 7.85 -0.73 14.53
C MET A 200 7.22 -1.74 13.56
N CYS A 201 7.82 -2.92 13.42
CA CYS A 201 7.31 -3.99 12.58
C CYS A 201 6.01 -4.61 13.13
N LYS A 202 5.23 -5.25 12.25
CA LYS A 202 4.08 -6.08 12.63
C LYS A 202 4.16 -7.45 11.96
N VAL A 203 3.62 -8.46 12.63
CA VAL A 203 3.43 -9.79 12.06
C VAL A 203 2.48 -9.71 10.86
N GLY A 204 2.82 -10.41 9.78
CA GLY A 204 2.09 -10.42 8.52
C GLY A 204 2.54 -9.38 7.50
N TRP A 205 3.35 -8.38 7.91
CA TRP A 205 3.97 -7.46 6.96
C TRP A 205 5.01 -8.18 6.10
N THR A 206 5.19 -7.70 4.88
CA THR A 206 6.07 -8.34 3.90
C THR A 206 7.18 -7.42 3.45
N ILE A 207 8.33 -7.98 3.11
CA ILE A 207 9.50 -7.20 2.70
C ILE A 207 10.39 -8.00 1.77
N CYS A 208 10.96 -7.33 0.77
CA CYS A 208 12.04 -7.90 -0.04
C CYS A 208 13.38 -7.69 0.69
N LEU A 209 14.13 -8.77 0.96
CA LEU A 209 15.43 -8.70 1.63
C LEU A 209 16.44 -9.59 0.91
N LEU A 210 17.70 -9.15 0.93
CA LEU A 210 18.83 -10.06 0.79
C LEU A 210 19.37 -10.36 2.19
N LEU A 211 19.25 -11.62 2.61
CA LEU A 211 19.72 -12.10 3.91
C LEU A 211 20.99 -12.93 3.77
N ALA A 212 21.87 -12.84 4.77
CA ALA A 212 23.07 -13.67 4.88
C ALA A 212 23.13 -14.40 6.21
N LYS A 213 23.54 -15.68 6.15
CA LYS A 213 23.73 -16.52 7.33
C LYS A 213 25.13 -16.32 7.92
N THR A 214 25.17 -15.91 9.18
CA THR A 214 26.38 -15.62 9.97
C THR A 214 26.37 -16.47 11.24
N GLY A 215 27.01 -17.64 11.19
CA GLY A 215 26.93 -18.63 12.26
C GLY A 215 25.48 -19.09 12.48
N ASN A 216 24.95 -18.84 13.69
CA ASN A 216 23.59 -19.23 14.08
C ASN A 216 22.52 -18.16 13.79
N ASN A 217 22.90 -16.99 13.27
CA ASN A 217 21.97 -15.89 13.04
C ASN A 217 21.98 -15.46 11.57
N TRP A 218 20.91 -14.78 11.17
CA TRP A 218 20.82 -14.12 9.89
C TRP A 218 21.06 -12.62 10.04
N ARG A 219 21.50 -11.99 8.95
CA ARG A 219 21.81 -10.56 8.83
C ARG A 219 21.22 -10.03 7.54
N VAL A 220 20.75 -8.79 7.57
CA VAL A 220 20.30 -8.08 6.38
C VAL A 220 21.53 -7.56 5.64
N LEU A 221 21.68 -7.97 4.37
CA LEU A 221 22.68 -7.42 3.46
C LEU A 221 22.11 -6.25 2.66
N GLU A 222 20.88 -6.40 2.16
CA GLU A 222 20.14 -5.39 1.40
C GLU A 222 18.66 -5.47 1.77
N SER A 223 17.95 -4.35 1.63
CA SER A 223 16.52 -4.27 1.88
C SER A 223 15.81 -3.46 0.81
N GLY A 224 14.65 -3.95 0.39
CA GLY A 224 13.69 -3.19 -0.41
C GLY A 224 12.53 -2.64 0.43
N ASN A 225 11.39 -2.48 -0.23
CA ASN A 225 10.18 -1.93 0.36
C ASN A 225 9.49 -2.91 1.31
N MET A 226 8.93 -2.38 2.39
CA MET A 226 8.08 -3.03 3.38
C MET A 226 6.63 -2.76 3.04
N TYR A 227 5.76 -3.77 3.12
CA TYR A 227 4.34 -3.69 2.78
C TYR A 227 3.47 -4.11 3.97
N PRO A 228 2.49 -3.28 4.36
CA PRO A 228 1.64 -3.52 5.53
C PRO A 228 0.41 -4.42 5.33
#